data_AF-A0A6V7LS34-F1
#
_entry.id   AF-A0A6V7LS34-F1
#
_cell.length_a   1.000
_cell.length_b   1.000
_cell.length_c   1.000
_cell.angle_alpha   90.00
_cell.angle_beta   90.00
_cell.angle_gamma   90.00
#
_symmetry.space_group_name_H-M   'P 1'
#
loop_
_entity.id
_entity.type
_entity.pdbx_description
1 polymer ?
#
loop_
_entity_poly.entity_id
_entity_poly.type
_entity_poly.pdbx_seq_one_letter_code
_entity_poly.pdbx_strand_id
1 'polypeptide(L)' 'MSIDLYYLALSSPCRAVMLTAEALGVTLNYKPVNVMEGEQLTPEYEQ' A
#
# COMPACT_ATOMS: atom_id res chain seq x y z
N MET A 1 -2.46 1.70 17.24
CA MET A 1 -1.60 0.97 16.28
C MET A 1 -2.24 1.15 14.92
N SER A 2 -1.63 1.93 14.03
CA SER A 2 -2.13 2.08 12.65
C SER A 2 -1.55 0.98 11.77
N ILE A 3 -2.33 0.51 10.80
CA ILE A 3 -1.85 -0.41 9.77
C ILE A 3 -1.31 0.43 8.62
N ASP A 4 -0.05 0.24 8.28
CA ASP A 4 0.59 0.96 7.17
C ASP A 4 0.31 0.22 5.85
N LEU A 5 -0.16 0.96 4.84
CA LEU A 5 -0.33 0.45 3.49
C LEU A 5 0.65 1.17 2.56
N TYR A 6 1.70 0.45 2.17
CA TYR A 6 2.63 0.84 1.11
C TYR A 6 1.96 0.63 -0.24
N TYR A 7 1.74 1.69 -1.00
CA TYR A 7 0.85 1.62 -2.15
C TYR A 7 1.21 2.53 -3.31
N LEU A 8 0.71 2.14 -4.47
CA LEU A 8 0.55 3.00 -5.64
C LEU A 8 -0.95 3.08 -5.95
N ALA A 9 -1.52 4.28 -6.03
CA ALA A 9 -2.97 4.47 -6.24
C ALA A 9 -3.51 3.81 -7.53
N LEU A 10 -2.68 3.74 -8.58
CA LEU A 10 -3.01 3.09 -9.85
C LEU A 10 -3.06 1.55 -9.75
N SER A 11 -2.41 0.97 -8.74
CA SER A 11 -2.30 -0.46 -8.56
C SER A 11 -3.66 -1.08 -8.19
N SER A 12 -4.17 -1.96 -9.05
CA SER A 12 -5.39 -2.73 -8.79
C SER A 12 -5.34 -3.52 -7.47
N PRO A 13 -4.26 -4.25 -7.11
CA PRO A 13 -4.21 -4.96 -5.83
C PRO A 13 -4.21 -4.02 -4.61
N CYS A 14 -3.56 -2.85 -4.69
CA CYS A 14 -3.61 -1.88 -3.58
C CYS A 14 -5.05 -1.38 -3.33
N ARG A 15 -5.81 -1.12 -4.40
CA ARG A 15 -7.22 -0.70 -4.28
C ARG A 15 -8.11 -1.78 -3.66
N ALA A 16 -7.84 -3.06 -3.92
CA ALA A 16 -8.56 -4.16 -3.27
C ALA A 16 -8.35 -4.15 -1.75
N VAL A 17 -7.12 -3.88 -1.28
CA VAL A 17 -6.82 -3.74 0.15
C VAL A 17 -7.54 -2.53 0.75
N MET A 18 -7.53 -1.39 0.05
CA MET A 18 -8.23 -0.17 0.49
C MET A 18 -9.73 -0.39 0.67
N LEU A 19 -10.39 -1.01 -0.31
CA LEU A 19 -11.82 -1.32 -0.24
C LEU A 19 -12.12 -2.31 0.90
N THR A 20 -11.24 -3.26 1.14
CA THR A 20 -11.37 -4.22 2.24
C THR A 20 -11.27 -3.50 3.60
N ALA A 21 -10.30 -2.61 3.75
CA ALA A 21 -10.13 -1.82 4.97
C ALA A 21 -11.35 -0.92 5.24
N GLU A 22 -11.86 -0.26 4.19
CA GLU A 22 -13.08 0.55 4.27
C GLU A 22 -14.29 -0.30 4.71
N ALA A 23 -14.49 -1.47 4.10
CA ALA A 23 -15.58 -2.38 4.43
C ALA A 23 -15.51 -2.90 5.88
N LEU A 24 -14.30 -2.99 6.45
CA LEU A 24 -14.06 -3.43 7.82
C LEU A 24 -13.99 -2.27 8.83
N GLY A 25 -14.07 -1.01 8.38
CA GLY A 25 -13.91 0.16 9.24
C GLY A 25 -12.48 0.32 9.79
N VAL A 26 -11.48 -0.19 9.09
CA VAL A 26 -10.07 -0.15 9.48
C VAL A 26 -9.39 1.08 8.88
N THR A 27 -8.84 1.94 9.74
CA THR A 27 -8.04 3.08 9.28
C THR A 27 -6.66 2.64 8.82
N LEU A 28 -6.33 2.97 7.57
CA LEU A 28 -5.00 2.77 7.00
C LEU A 28 -4.17 4.06 7.02
N ASN A 29 -2.86 3.89 7.23
CA ASN A 29 -1.87 4.94 7.03
C ASN A 29 -1.18 4.71 5.68
N TYR A 30 -1.39 5.63 4.74
CA TYR A 30 -0.92 5.47 3.37
C TYR A 30 0.55 5.88 3.22
N LYS A 31 1.37 4.97 2.69
CA LYS A 31 2.78 5.20 2.36
C LYS A 31 2.96 5.07 0.83
N PRO A 32 3.03 6.17 0.07
CA PRO A 32 3.18 6.09 -1.37
C PRO A 32 4.52 5.45 -1.75
N VAL A 33 4.50 4.55 -2.74
CA VAL A 33 5.68 3.92 -3.34
C VAL A 33 5.64 4.12 -4.85
N ASN A 34 6.71 4.67 -5.41
CA ASN A 34 6.85 4.92 -6.83
C ASN A 34 7.34 3.67 -7.56
N VAL A 35 6.38 2.83 -7.96
CA VAL A 35 6.68 1.58 -8.68
C VAL A 35 7.29 1.82 -10.06
N MET A 36 7.00 2.97 -10.67
CA MET A 36 7.53 3.33 -11.99
C MET A 36 9.03 3.64 -11.96
N GLU A 37 9.52 4.12 -10.82
CA GLU A 37 10.96 4.35 -10.56
C GLU A 37 11.64 3.14 -9.91
N GLY A 38 10.91 2.05 -9.67
CA GLY A 38 11.47 0.82 -9.11
C GLY A 38 11.74 0.85 -7.60
N GLU A 39 11.13 1.75 -6.83
CA GLU A 39 11.34 1.86 -5.38
C GLU A 39 11.05 0.55 -4.62
N GLN A 40 10.09 -0.24 -5.09
CA GLN A 40 9.73 -1.57 -4.56
C GLN A 40 10.83 -2.62 -4.74
N LEU A 41 11.89 -2.32 -5.51
CA LEU A 41 13.04 -3.21 -5.75
C LEU A 41 14.21 -2.89 -4.81
N THR A 42 14.08 -1.89 -3.94
CA THR A 42 15.10 -1.59 -2.95
C THR A 42 15.12 -2.66 -1.85
N PRO A 43 16.25 -2.86 -1.15
CA PRO A 43 16.36 -3.84 -0.08
C PRO A 43 15.38 -3.66 1.09
N GLU A 44 14.74 -2.49 1.21
CA GLU A 44 13.69 -2.23 2.19
C GLU A 44 12.46 -3.15 2.01
N TYR A 45 12.21 -3.65 0.80
CA TYR A 45 11.03 -4.45 0.44
C TYR A 45 11.33 -5.94 0.21
N GLU A 46 12.50 -6.43 0.61
CA GLU A 46 12.96 -7.82 0.38
C GLU A 46 12.43 -8.85 1.40
N GLN A 47 11.55 -8.46 2.33
CA GLN A 47 11.07 -9.30 3.43
C GLN A 47 9.58 -9.60 3.35
#